data_AF-A0A1M3PX88-F1
#
_entry.id   AF-A0A1M3PX88-F1
#
_cell.length_a   1.000
_cell.length_b   1.000
_cell.length_c   1.000
_cell.angle_alpha   90.00
_cell.angle_beta   90.00
_cell.angle_gamma   90.00
#
_symmetry.space_group_name_H-M   'P 1'
#
loop_
_entity.id
_entity.type
_entity.pdbx_description
1 polymer ?
#
loop_
_entity_poly.entity_id
_entity_poly.type
_entity_poly.pdbx_seq_one_letter_code
_entity_poly.pdbx_strand_id
1 'polypeptide(L)'
;MTAADGIRTDAESDPAIAALSAILLDGLRALTDAGEADMACRLAGRACAALRQNDATQWRRFNVLLHRLGPRSSPVGTPRPAPDG
;
A
#
# COMPACT_ATOMS: atom_id res chain seq x y z
N MET A 1 1.66 16.01 -41.09
CA MET A 1 1.54 16.86 -39.89
C MET A 1 0.87 16.00 -38.82
N THR A 2 1.51 14.91 -38.39
CA THR A 2 2.51 14.77 -37.30
C THR A 2 1.84 14.67 -35.93
N ALA A 3 1.90 13.43 -35.41
CA ALA A 3 1.90 12.97 -34.01
C ALA A 3 0.66 13.26 -33.15
N ALA A 4 -0.19 12.23 -33.03
CA ALA A 4 -0.95 11.97 -31.82
C ALA A 4 0.00 11.31 -30.81
N ASP A 5 0.60 12.10 -29.91
CA ASP A 5 1.38 11.61 -28.78
C ASP A 5 1.07 12.46 -27.54
N GLY A 6 0.76 11.78 -26.42
CA GLY A 6 0.71 12.33 -25.05
C GLY A 6 -0.41 13.35 -24.80
N ILE A 7 -1.34 13.14 -23.88
CA ILE A 7 -1.10 12.91 -22.46
C ILE A 7 -2.31 12.15 -21.92
N ARG A 8 -2.08 10.99 -21.30
CA ARG A 8 -3.07 10.36 -20.43
C ARG A 8 -3.36 11.36 -19.32
N THR A 9 -4.60 11.79 -19.19
CA THR A 9 -5.06 12.56 -18.03
C THR A 9 -4.84 11.67 -16.81
N ASP A 10 -3.68 11.81 -16.17
CA ASP A 10 -3.48 11.42 -14.79
C ASP A 10 -4.50 12.27 -14.04
N ALA A 11 -5.60 11.64 -13.62
CA ALA A 11 -6.63 12.28 -12.84
C ALA A 11 -5.91 13.03 -11.71
N GLU A 12 -6.04 14.36 -11.70
CA GLU A 12 -5.48 15.22 -10.67
C GLU A 12 -6.09 14.78 -9.34
N SER A 13 -5.42 13.85 -8.68
CA SER A 13 -5.79 13.45 -7.34
C SER A 13 -5.71 14.67 -6.47
N ASP A 14 -6.75 14.88 -5.68
CA ASP A 14 -6.87 16.04 -4.82
C ASP A 14 -5.56 16.20 -4.02
N PRO A 15 -4.91 17.38 -4.08
CA PRO A 15 -3.59 17.57 -3.48
C PRO A 15 -3.61 17.29 -1.97
N ALA A 16 -4.76 17.46 -1.29
CA ALA A 16 -4.91 17.06 0.10
C ALA A 16 -4.92 15.54 0.27
N ILE A 17 -5.60 14.80 -0.60
CA ILE A 17 -5.56 13.32 -0.61
C ILE A 17 -4.12 12.83 -0.87
N ALA A 18 -3.36 13.52 -1.72
CA ALA A 18 -1.95 13.20 -1.96
C ALA A 18 -1.05 13.42 -0.74
N ALA A 19 -1.19 14.56 -0.07
CA ALA A 19 -0.45 14.85 1.16
C ALA A 19 -0.80 13.86 2.29
N LEU A 20 -2.10 13.59 2.49
CA LEU A 20 -2.58 12.61 3.48
C LEU A 20 -2.05 11.21 3.17
N SER A 21 -2.04 10.82 1.90
CA SER A 21 -1.48 9.55 1.45
C SER A 21 0.01 9.43 1.80
N ALA A 22 0.80 10.49 1.57
CA ALA A 22 2.23 10.49 1.89
C ALA A 22 2.49 10.35 3.40
N ILE A 23 1.74 11.09 4.24
CA ILE A 23 1.84 11.01 5.70
C ILE A 23 1.48 9.60 6.19
N LEU A 24 0.41 9.03 5.64
CA LEU A 24 -0.05 7.70 6.05
C LEU A 24 0.95 6.61 5.64
N LEU A 25 1.59 6.76 4.48
CA LEU A 25 2.69 5.88 4.05
C LEU A 25 3.90 5.94 4.97
N ASP A 26 4.28 7.13 5.43
CA ASP A 26 5.39 7.31 6.37
C ASP A 26 5.10 6.64 7.72
N GLY A 27 3.87 6.80 8.23
CA GLY A 27 3.42 6.11 9.45
C GLY A 27 3.40 4.58 9.31
N LEU A 28 2.97 4.05 8.17
CA LEU A 28 2.99 2.61 7.89
C LEU A 28 4.42 2.05 7.81
N ARG A 29 5.34 2.83 7.23
CA ARG A 29 6.77 2.51 7.19
C ARG A 29 7.33 2.43 8.62
N ALA A 30 7.06 3.43 9.45
CA ALA A 30 7.50 3.47 10.84
C ALA A 30 6.96 2.28 11.66
N LEU A 31 5.70 1.89 11.46
CA LEU A 31 5.12 0.69 12.09
C LEU A 31 5.82 -0.59 11.64
N THR A 32 6.12 -0.70 10.35
CA THR A 32 6.84 -1.87 9.82
C THR A 32 8.25 -1.95 10.38
N ASP A 33 8.96 -0.82 10.47
CA ASP A 33 10.30 -0.73 11.05
C ASP A 33 10.30 -1.00 12.57
N ALA A 34 9.19 -0.74 13.26
CA ALA A 34 8.96 -1.10 14.66
C ALA A 34 8.57 -2.59 14.88
N GLY A 35 8.41 -3.37 13.81
CA GLY A 35 7.98 -4.78 13.87
C GLY A 35 6.46 -4.99 13.88
N GLU A 36 5.67 -3.91 13.88
CA GLU A 36 4.19 -3.91 13.88
C GLU A 36 3.60 -4.04 12.47
N ALA A 37 4.15 -4.99 11.69
CA ALA A 37 3.80 -5.15 10.28
C ALA A 37 2.33 -5.59 10.06
N ASP A 38 1.73 -6.37 10.96
CA ASP A 38 0.30 -6.74 10.89
C ASP A 38 -0.60 -5.51 11.04
N MET A 39 -0.29 -4.65 12.02
CA MET A 39 -1.03 -3.43 12.28
C MET A 39 -0.91 -2.44 11.12
N ALA A 40 0.28 -2.30 10.53
CA ALA A 40 0.49 -1.54 9.31
C ALA A 40 -0.37 -2.09 8.15
N CYS A 41 -0.39 -3.41 7.96
CA CYS A 41 -1.16 -4.04 6.89
C CYS A 41 -2.68 -3.78 7.05
N ARG A 42 -3.21 -3.86 8.27
CA ARG A 42 -4.62 -3.55 8.54
C ARG A 42 -4.98 -2.08 8.34
N LEU A 43 -4.11 -1.16 8.75
CA LEU A 43 -4.29 0.27 8.52
C LEU A 43 -4.28 0.61 7.04
N ALA A 44 -3.32 0.06 6.30
CA ALA A 44 -3.21 0.23 4.86
C ALA A 44 -4.42 -0.35 4.11
N GLY A 45 -4.95 -1.51 4.54
CA GLY A 45 -6.18 -2.10 3.99
C GLY A 45 -7.40 -1.20 4.16
N ARG A 46 -7.57 -0.59 5.34
CA ARG A 46 -8.65 0.39 5.60
C ARG A 46 -8.52 1.64 4.75
N ALA A 47 -7.30 2.17 4.61
CA ALA A 47 -7.03 3.31 3.74
C ALA A 47 -7.35 2.98 2.26
N CYS A 48 -6.98 1.77 1.80
CA CYS A 48 -7.30 1.30 0.46
C CYS A 48 -8.81 1.22 0.22
N ALA A 49 -9.59 0.73 1.20
CA ALA A 49 -11.04 0.68 1.10
C ALA A 49 -11.68 2.07 1.01
N ALA A 50 -11.17 3.05 1.77
CA ALA A 50 -11.64 4.43 1.72
C ALA A 50 -11.27 5.13 0.40
N LEU A 51 -10.02 4.97 -0.07
CA LEU A 51 -9.52 5.58 -1.30
C LEU A 51 -10.14 4.97 -2.56
N ARG A 52 -10.52 3.69 -2.53
CA ARG A 52 -11.15 3.02 -3.69
C ARG A 52 -12.41 3.74 -4.18
N GLN A 53 -13.13 4.42 -3.29
CA GLN A 53 -14.36 5.14 -3.64
C GLN A 53 -14.13 6.59 -4.04
N ASN A 54 -12.96 7.17 -3.72
CA ASN A 54 -12.67 8.59 -3.91
C ASN A 54 -11.65 8.86 -5.01
N ASP A 55 -10.59 8.04 -5.12
CA ASP A 55 -9.43 8.30 -5.96
C ASP A 55 -8.76 7.00 -6.44
N ALA A 56 -9.04 6.62 -7.69
CA ALA A 56 -8.48 5.40 -8.30
C ALA A 56 -6.94 5.46 -8.44
N THR A 57 -6.37 6.65 -8.67
CA THR A 57 -4.92 6.86 -8.81
C THR A 57 -4.19 6.58 -7.49
N GLN A 58 -4.70 7.13 -6.38
CA GLN A 58 -4.08 6.97 -5.06
C GLN A 58 -4.32 5.59 -4.48
N TRP A 59 -5.50 5.00 -4.74
CA TRP A 59 -5.75 3.59 -4.46
C TRP A 59 -4.68 2.70 -5.11
N ARG A 60 -4.33 2.94 -6.38
CA ARG A 60 -3.33 2.13 -7.10
C ARG A 60 -1.94 2.25 -6.48
N ARG A 61 -1.53 3.45 -6.06
CA ARG A 61 -0.24 3.66 -5.36
C ARG A 61 -0.20 2.93 -4.02
N PHE A 62 -1.27 3.02 -3.23
CA PHE A 62 -1.40 2.28 -1.97
C PHE A 62 -1.33 0.77 -2.19
N ASN A 63 -2.03 0.27 -3.21
CA ASN A 63 -2.07 -1.15 -3.53
C ASN A 63 -0.71 -1.71 -3.96
N VAL A 64 0.05 -0.96 -4.78
CA VAL A 64 1.44 -1.33 -5.15
C VAL A 64 2.34 -1.36 -3.92
N LEU A 65 2.21 -0.39 -3.02
CA LEU A 65 3.04 -0.30 -1.82
C LEU A 65 2.71 -1.40 -0.81
N LEU A 66 1.43 -1.72 -0.63
CA LEU A 66 0.96 -2.89 0.11
C LEU A 66 1.56 -4.19 -0.43
N HIS A 67 1.57 -4.38 -1.75
CA HIS A 67 2.22 -5.53 -2.37
C HIS A 67 3.75 -5.56 -2.17
N ARG A 68 4.40 -4.42 -1.91
CA ARG A 68 5.83 -4.37 -1.55
C ARG A 68 6.09 -4.59 -0.06
N LEU A 69 5.15 -4.22 0.80
CA LEU A 69 5.24 -4.47 2.25
C LEU A 69 4.85 -5.89 2.61
N GLY A 70 3.85 -6.48 1.93
CA GLY A 70 3.39 -7.86 2.12
C GLY A 70 4.48 -8.94 2.09
N PRO A 71 5.46 -8.90 1.16
CA PRO A 71 6.58 -9.84 1.17
C PRO A 71 7.60 -9.56 2.29
N ARG A 72 7.60 -8.36 2.89
CA ARG A 72 8.46 -8.00 4.03
C ARG A 72 7.80 -8.15 5.39
N SER A 73 6.48 -8.34 5.44
CA SER A 73 5.73 -8.61 6.66
C SER A 73 5.61 -10.11 6.99
N SER A 74 6.37 -10.98 6.31
CA SER A 74 6.46 -12.40 6.67
C SER A 74 7.66 -12.62 7.58
N PRO A 75 7.46 -13.22 8.77
CA PRO A 75 7.69 -14.65 8.83
C PRO A 75 6.59 -15.38 9.61
N VAL A 76 5.66 -16.04 8.92
CA VAL A 76 4.86 -17.11 9.54
C VAL A 76 4.44 -18.12 8.46
N GLY A 77 4.77 -19.41 8.54
CA GLY A 77 5.42 -20.17 9.59
C GLY A 77 6.48 -21.12 9.04
N THR A 78 7.51 -21.35 9.86
CA THR A 78 8.27 -22.60 9.76
C THR A 78 7.28 -23.77 9.95
N PRO A 79 7.36 -24.84 9.14
CA PRO A 79 6.58 -26.05 9.39
C PRO A 79 6.88 -26.51 10.81
N ARG A 80 5.86 -26.74 11.63
CA ARG A 80 6.03 -27.45 12.90
C ARG A 80 6.65 -28.82 12.56
N PRO A 81 7.85 -29.18 13.06
CA PRO A 81 8.34 -30.53 12.86
C PRO A 81 7.34 -31.49 13.51
N ALA A 82 6.95 -32.51 12.75
CA ALA A 82 6.06 -33.56 13.23
C ALA A 82 6.64 -34.19 14.51
N PRO A 83 5.81 -34.55 15.50
CA PRO A 83 6.33 -35.32 16.63
C PRO A 83 6.79 -36.68 16.12
N ASP A 84 8.06 -37.02 16.38
CA ASP A 84 8.57 -38.39 16.24
C ASP A 84 7.70 -39.31 17.11
N GLY A 85 7.06 -40.28 16.47
CA GLY A 85 6.24 -41.32 17.09
C GLY A 85 6.06 -42.49 16.13
#